data_AF-A0A433UTC1-F1
#
_entry.id   AF-A0A433UTC1-F1
#
_cell.length_a   1.000
_cell.length_b   1.000
_cell.length_c   1.000
_cell.angle_alpha   90.00
_cell.angle_beta   90.00
_cell.angle_gamma   90.00
#
_symmetry.space_group_name_H-M   'P 1'
#
loop_
_entity.id
_entity.type
_entity.pdbx_description
1 polymer ?
#
loop_
_entity_poly.entity_id
_entity_poly.type
_entity_poly.pdbx_seq_one_letter_code
_entity_poly.pdbx_strand_id
1 'polypeptide(L)'
;MYLPDEESLQETTRSEFVTIHDTHWGIESFHRAIKQVCGICRFMVRDSQAIKTHIFCSLQAFVRLEKMRSENIISNWYELQRNLFTLVVRDYIVENLTNTCPT
;
A
#
# COMPACT_ATOMS: atom_id res chain seq x y z
N MET A 1 -15.84 -22.87 -15.92
CA MET A 1 -14.56 -23.15 -15.25
C MET A 1 -13.49 -23.04 -16.32
N TYR A 2 -12.44 -22.25 -16.11
CA TYR A 2 -11.33 -22.17 -17.08
C TYR A 2 -10.60 -23.51 -17.08
N LEU A 3 -10.40 -24.10 -18.26
CA LEU A 3 -9.59 -25.30 -18.47
C LEU A 3 -8.30 -24.84 -19.15
N PRO A 4 -7.12 -25.08 -18.55
CA PRO A 4 -5.86 -24.73 -19.18
C PRO A 4 -5.67 -25.52 -20.46
N ASP A 5 -5.11 -24.88 -21.47
CA ASP A 5 -4.64 -25.57 -22.67
C ASP A 5 -3.26 -26.17 -22.38
N GLU A 6 -3.17 -27.51 -22.32
CA GLU A 6 -1.93 -28.18 -21.92
C GLU A 6 -0.81 -28.03 -22.98
N GLU A 7 -1.16 -27.82 -24.24
CA GLU A 7 -0.20 -27.66 -25.34
C GLU A 7 0.53 -26.31 -25.21
N SER A 8 -0.19 -25.21 -24.97
CA SER A 8 0.42 -23.90 -24.70
C SER A 8 1.27 -23.83 -23.42
N LEU A 9 0.96 -24.65 -22.41
CA LEU A 9 1.76 -24.74 -21.18
C LEU A 9 3.12 -25.43 -21.41
N GLN A 10 3.18 -26.39 -22.34
CA GLN A 10 4.42 -27.09 -22.71
C GLN A 10 5.37 -26.19 -23.53
N GLU A 11 4.83 -25.25 -24.29
CA GLU A 11 5.60 -24.31 -25.12
C GLU A 11 6.17 -23.12 -24.34
N THR A 12 5.60 -22.81 -23.17
CA THR A 12 6.02 -21.65 -22.39
C THR A 12 7.44 -21.81 -21.86
N THR A 13 8.33 -20.91 -22.26
CA THR A 13 9.71 -20.91 -21.80
C THR A 13 9.81 -20.44 -20.35
N ARG A 14 10.89 -20.83 -19.65
CA ARG A 14 11.17 -20.35 -18.30
C ARG A 14 11.26 -18.81 -18.23
N SER A 15 11.77 -18.15 -19.27
CA SER A 15 11.89 -16.69 -19.32
C SER A 15 10.52 -16.01 -19.37
N GLU A 16 9.61 -16.56 -20.16
CA GLU A 16 8.22 -16.07 -20.25
C GLU A 16 7.50 -16.27 -18.92
N PHE A 17 7.65 -17.43 -18.30
CA PHE A 17 7.08 -17.69 -16.98
C PHE A 17 7.54 -16.66 -15.94
N VAL A 18 8.85 -16.38 -15.86
CA VAL A 18 9.40 -15.39 -14.91
C VAL A 18 8.83 -14.00 -15.19
N THR A 19 8.74 -13.61 -16.47
CA THR A 19 8.20 -12.30 -16.86
C THR A 19 6.73 -12.13 -16.43
N ILE A 20 5.91 -13.16 -16.66
CA ILE A 20 4.50 -13.18 -16.26
C ILE A 20 4.39 -13.16 -14.73
N HIS A 21 5.19 -13.98 -14.06
CA HIS A 21 5.22 -14.04 -12.60
C HIS A 21 5.58 -12.69 -11.97
N ASP A 22 6.63 -12.02 -12.45
CA ASP A 22 7.08 -10.74 -11.91
C ASP A 22 6.06 -9.62 -12.18
N THR A 23 5.41 -9.65 -13.35
CA THR A 23 4.29 -8.75 -13.67
C THR A 23 3.12 -8.96 -12.71
N HIS A 24 2.73 -10.22 -12.47
CA HIS A 24 1.69 -10.57 -11.52
C HIS A 24 2.05 -10.11 -10.11
N TRP A 25 3.29 -10.34 -9.68
CA TRP A 25 3.77 -9.89 -8.37
C TRP A 25 3.74 -8.37 -8.23
N GLY A 26 4.02 -7.63 -9.31
CA GLY A 26 3.86 -6.18 -9.36
C GLY A 26 2.42 -5.74 -9.06
N ILE A 27 1.43 -6.38 -9.70
CA ILE A 27 0.00 -6.12 -9.46
C ILE A 27 -0.38 -6.42 -8.00
N GLU A 28 0.09 -7.54 -7.48
CA GLU A 28 -0.19 -7.94 -6.10
C GLU A 28 0.43 -6.96 -5.08
N SER A 29 1.65 -6.51 -5.36
CA SER A 29 2.37 -5.53 -4.56
C SER A 29 1.69 -4.17 -4.56
N PHE A 30 1.19 -3.71 -5.73
CA PHE A 30 0.34 -2.54 -5.85
C PHE A 30 -0.91 -2.65 -4.97
N HIS A 31 -1.66 -3.76 -5.09
CA HIS A 31 -2.87 -3.98 -4.29
C HIS A 31 -2.60 -4.02 -2.79
N ARG A 32 -1.49 -4.61 -2.35
CA ARG A 32 -1.08 -4.59 -0.93
C ARG A 32 -0.80 -3.17 -0.47
N ALA A 33 -0.03 -2.39 -1.23
CA ALA A 33 0.33 -1.03 -0.86
C ALA A 33 -0.90 -0.12 -0.72
N ILE A 34 -1.84 -0.14 -1.68
CA ILE A 34 -3.03 0.71 -1.59
C ILE A 34 -3.94 0.33 -0.40
N LYS A 35 -4.02 -0.95 -0.05
CA LYS A 35 -4.84 -1.45 1.08
C LYS A 35 -4.21 -1.15 2.42
N GLN A 36 -2.94 -1.51 2.60
CA GLN A 36 -2.25 -1.47 3.88
C GLN A 36 -1.65 -0.10 4.17
N VAL A 37 -1.04 0.52 3.15
CA VAL A 37 -0.33 1.79 3.28
C VAL A 37 -1.25 2.99 3.06
N CYS A 38 -2.00 2.98 1.95
CA CYS A 38 -2.83 4.14 1.56
C CYS A 38 -4.26 4.08 2.11
N GLY A 39 -4.66 2.97 2.74
CA GLY A 39 -5.95 2.86 3.43
C GLY A 39 -7.18 2.92 2.52
N ILE A 40 -7.08 2.46 1.27
CA ILE A 40 -8.21 2.52 0.30
C ILE A 40 -9.50 1.84 0.80
N CYS A 41 -9.38 0.85 1.68
CA CYS A 41 -10.50 0.14 2.30
C CYS A 41 -10.84 0.65 3.72
N ARG A 42 -10.20 1.71 4.21
CA ARG A 42 -10.35 2.24 5.58
C ARG A 42 -11.15 3.55 5.59
N PHE A 43 -12.36 3.52 5.06
CA PHE A 43 -13.31 4.63 5.13
C PHE A 43 -14.53 4.22 5.96
N MET A 44 -15.03 5.14 6.80
CA MET A 44 -16.21 4.93 7.66
C MET A 44 -17.47 5.61 7.11
N VAL A 45 -17.31 6.35 6.01
CA VAL A 45 -18.39 7.13 5.38
C VAL A 45 -19.27 6.25 4.52
N ARG A 46 -20.56 6.62 4.40
CA ARG A 46 -21.56 5.91 3.56
C ARG A 46 -22.04 6.72 2.36
N ASP A 47 -21.66 8.00 2.30
CA ASP A 47 -21.98 8.86 1.17
C ASP A 47 -21.14 8.47 -0.06
N SER A 48 -21.80 8.28 -1.20
CA SER A 48 -21.15 7.83 -2.44
C SER A 48 -20.07 8.80 -2.94
N GLN A 49 -20.27 10.11 -2.77
CA GLN A 49 -19.29 11.11 -3.20
C GLN A 49 -18.08 11.09 -2.27
N ALA A 50 -18.29 10.96 -0.97
CA ALA A 50 -17.22 10.83 0.01
C ALA A 50 -16.39 9.54 -0.22
N ILE A 51 -17.04 8.41 -0.53
CA ILE A 51 -16.36 7.15 -0.87
C ILE A 51 -15.48 7.31 -2.12
N LYS A 52 -16.03 7.88 -3.20
CA LYS A 52 -15.27 8.14 -4.44
C LYS A 52 -14.06 9.03 -4.18
N THR A 53 -14.25 10.07 -3.37
CA THR A 53 -13.18 11.00 -2.98
C THR A 53 -12.09 10.28 -2.18
N HIS A 54 -12.46 9.43 -1.23
CA HIS A 54 -11.51 8.62 -0.44
C HIS A 54 -10.68 7.69 -1.33
N ILE A 55 -11.33 6.99 -2.26
CA ILE A 55 -10.66 6.10 -3.23
C ILE A 55 -9.67 6.91 -4.08
N PHE A 56 -10.09 8.06 -4.62
CA PHE A 56 -9.24 8.94 -5.40
C PHE A 56 -8.02 9.43 -4.61
N CYS A 57 -8.21 9.91 -3.39
CA CYS A 57 -7.13 10.35 -2.51
C CYS A 57 -6.16 9.21 -2.19
N SER A 58 -6.66 8.00 -1.95
CA SER A 58 -5.84 6.81 -1.67
C SER A 58 -4.97 6.43 -2.87
N LEU A 59 -5.51 6.51 -4.10
CA LEU A 59 -4.73 6.28 -5.32
C LEU A 59 -3.70 7.38 -5.57
N GLN A 60 -4.04 8.65 -5.34
CA GLN A 60 -3.08 9.75 -5.42
C GLN A 60 -1.94 9.60 -4.41
N ALA A 61 -2.25 9.18 -3.18
CA ALA A 61 -1.24 8.93 -2.15
C ALA A 61 -0.25 7.86 -2.63
N PHE A 62 -0.74 6.75 -3.21
CA PHE A 62 0.12 5.72 -3.77
C PHE A 62 1.04 6.26 -4.87
N VAL A 63 0.51 7.01 -5.84
CA VAL A 63 1.31 7.58 -6.93
C VAL A 63 2.42 8.50 -6.40
N ARG A 64 2.13 9.30 -5.36
CA ARG A 64 3.14 10.15 -4.72
C ARG A 64 4.22 9.33 -4.02
N LEU A 65 3.83 8.29 -3.29
CA LEU A 65 4.75 7.39 -2.61
C LEU A 65 5.64 6.61 -3.60
N GLU A 66 5.06 6.12 -4.69
CA GLU A 66 5.80 5.46 -5.78
C GLU A 66 6.81 6.42 -6.41
N LYS A 67 6.38 7.66 -6.71
CA LYS A 67 7.26 8.69 -7.24
C LYS A 67 8.44 8.94 -6.31
N MET A 68 8.19 9.17 -5.02
CA MET A 68 9.24 9.39 -4.02
C MET A 68 10.20 8.19 -3.94
N ARG A 69 9.70 6.96 -4.06
CA ARG A 69 10.54 5.75 -4.11
C ARG A 69 11.40 5.72 -5.37
N SER A 70 10.83 6.02 -6.54
CA SER A 70 11.56 6.05 -7.82
C SER A 70 12.63 7.14 -7.86
N GLU A 71 12.40 8.25 -7.14
CA GLU A 71 13.35 9.35 -6.97
C GLU A 71 14.36 9.09 -5.85
N ASN A 72 14.34 7.89 -5.23
CA ASN A 72 15.18 7.51 -4.09
C ASN A 72 15.07 8.43 -2.86
N ILE A 73 13.97 9.17 -2.74
CA ILE A 73 13.65 10.00 -1.56
C ILE A 73 13.28 9.09 -0.37
N ILE A 74 12.61 7.98 -0.66
CA ILE A 74 12.30 6.93 0.31
C ILE A 74 12.73 5.57 -0.23
N SER A 75 13.19 4.71 0.66
CA SER A 75 13.52 3.31 0.38
C SER A 75 12.26 2.44 0.19
N ASN A 76 11.27 2.63 1.07
CA ASN A 76 10.13 1.73 1.21
C ASN A 76 8.88 2.47 1.73
N TRP A 77 7.73 2.26 1.08
CA TRP A 77 6.44 2.84 1.50
C TRP A 77 6.03 2.42 2.91
N TYR A 78 6.25 1.14 3.27
CA TYR A 78 5.86 0.58 4.57
C TYR A 78 6.67 1.19 5.72
N GLU A 79 7.95 1.47 5.48
CA GLU A 79 8.82 2.10 6.46
C GLU A 79 8.35 3.53 6.75
N LEU A 80 8.07 4.32 5.69
CA LEU A 80 7.56 5.67 5.84
C LEU A 80 6.25 5.70 6.64
N GLN A 81 5.30 4.84 6.29
CA GLN A 81 4.02 4.76 7.01
C GLN A 81 4.23 4.42 8.49
N ARG A 82 5.06 3.43 8.79
CA ARG A 82 5.35 3.01 10.16
C ARG A 82 5.96 4.16 10.96
N ASN A 83 6.97 4.82 10.41
CA ASN A 83 7.67 5.92 11.08
C ASN A 83 6.73 7.09 11.39
N LEU A 84 5.83 7.43 10.45
CA LEU A 84 4.82 8.46 10.67
C LEU A 84 3.92 8.13 11.86
N PHE A 85 3.41 6.90 11.96
CA PHE A 85 2.58 6.47 13.07
C PHE A 85 3.34 6.37 14.39
N THR A 86 4.58 5.86 14.37
CA THR A 86 5.42 5.74 15.57
C THR A 86 5.66 7.08 16.24
N LEU A 87 5.92 8.14 15.46
CA LEU A 87 6.09 9.49 16.00
C LEU A 87 4.82 10.00 16.69
N VAL A 88 3.67 9.87 16.03
CA VAL A 88 2.37 10.29 16.59
C VAL A 88 2.04 9.55 17.89
N VAL A 89 2.24 8.22 17.92
CA VAL A 89 1.99 7.40 19.12
C VAL A 89 2.95 7.78 20.25
N ARG A 90 4.23 8.00 19.95
CA ARG A 90 5.23 8.44 20.93
C ARG A 90 4.80 9.76 21.58
N ASP A 91 4.47 10.75 20.76
CA ASP A 91 4.14 12.10 21.23
C ASP A 91 2.88 12.07 22.10
N TYR A 92 1.86 11.31 21.69
CA TYR A 92 0.67 11.07 22.51
C TYR A 92 0.99 10.46 23.88
N ILE A 93 1.84 9.42 23.94
CA ILE A 93 2.21 8.79 25.22
C ILE A 93 2.93 9.79 26.12
N VAL A 94 3.88 10.56 25.58
CA VAL A 94 4.66 11.55 26.35
C VAL A 94 3.74 12.62 26.92
N GLU A 95 2.85 13.20 26.11
CA GLU A 95 1.88 14.22 26.56
C GLU A 95 1.00 13.68 27.71
N ASN A 96 0.49 12.46 27.59
CA ASN A 96 -0.41 11.88 28.60
C ASN A 96 0.32 11.45 29.88
N LEU A 97 1.61 11.10 29.82
CA LEU A 97 2.43 10.87 31.01
C LEU A 97 2.68 12.17 31.78
N THR A 98 2.91 13.28 31.09
CA THR A 98 3.10 14.59 31.74
C THR A 98 1.83 15.11 32.40
N ASN A 99 0.66 14.84 31.83
CA ASN A 99 -0.63 15.28 32.37
C ASN A 99 -1.09 14.48 33.61
N THR A 100 -0.57 13.27 33.81
CA THR A 100 -0.95 12.38 34.93
C THR A 100 -0.07 12.53 36.17
N CYS A 101 1.00 13.32 36.10
CA CYS A 101 1.87 13.63 37.23
C CYS A 101 1.88 15.15 37.48
N PRO A 102 1.01 15.68 38.38
CA PRO A 102 1.12 17.06 38.79
C PRO A 102 2.35 17.20 39.69
N THR A 103 3.34 17.97 39.25
CA THR A 103 4.39 18.53 40.12
C THR A 103 3.81 19.60 41.03
#